data_AF-A0A101HPR7-F1
#
_entry.id   AF-A0A101HPR7-F1
#
_cell.length_a   1.000
_cell.length_b   1.000
_cell.length_c   1.000
_cell.angle_alpha   90.00
_cell.angle_beta   90.00
_cell.angle_gamma   90.00
#
_symmetry.space_group_name_H-M   'P 1'
#
loop_
_entity.id
_entity.type
_entity.pdbx_description
1 polymer ?
#
loop_
_entity_poly.entity_id
_entity_poly.type
_entity_poly.pdbx_seq_one_letter_code
_entity_poly.pdbx_strand_id
1 'polypeptide(L)'
;YYLQDKSNVPLDTEEFYSYDRRVRSILVGLEFYEEDWERHLETFSGGELTRISLGKLFLVDHDILLLDEPTNHLDLESTEWLVDFLKSYKGALLVVTHDRYLIRNVGNRFWELNGGSLWDFAGTYDKYQSDREIMVKSGLRTRENLSREIDRLDAVAKRYRLWGQEKFIKQAVNKERQRDRLKDQLETIDLPDEEIRPTKFRLPQPDRTGYSVLKIEGLSFGFGSKKLFNGASAEVHRRDKIGLLGPNGSGKTTLLRIITENLEEHVGQITWGHNVRWGYLSQLTEDLNPSNDVISEIWQLMRGQPDYEVRKYIGRFGFPGDDVFKPVPSLSGGERTKLALAKLILSKPNVLVMDEPTNNLDIWSIESLEEVLKEYEGCIILVSHDREFVQNVCDHFLMIDGKKLKAVSSVEEYLRRNQRNIDSTGNEYAKLTFQERRRLSNKKKSVLERLQQLEVEENELSRKLETAQLKMGLFSTDYEKLQDLYTGIERIESRLLEILQEREMLDDELDRLSETLDETS
;
A
#
# COMPACT_ATOMS: atom_id res chain seq x y z
N TYR A 1 -8.32 -11.63 -19.83
CA TYR A 1 -9.07 -10.36 -19.67
C TYR A 1 -8.68 -9.34 -20.74
N TYR A 2 -7.46 -8.79 -20.76
CA TYR A 2 -7.05 -7.86 -21.83
C TYR A 2 -7.01 -8.52 -23.23
N LEU A 3 -6.56 -9.78 -23.31
CA LEU A 3 -6.64 -10.59 -24.55
C LEU A 3 -8.08 -10.92 -24.98
N GLN A 4 -9.06 -10.79 -24.08
CA GLN A 4 -10.48 -10.94 -24.45
C GLN A 4 -11.05 -9.64 -25.02
N ASP A 5 -10.53 -8.48 -24.60
CA ASP A 5 -10.97 -7.16 -25.08
C ASP A 5 -10.25 -6.75 -26.38
N LYS A 6 -9.03 -7.25 -26.60
CA LYS A 6 -8.32 -7.24 -27.90
C LYS A 6 -8.22 -8.64 -28.47
N SER A 7 -9.35 -9.20 -28.90
CA SER A 7 -9.53 -10.60 -29.33
C SER A 7 -8.72 -11.05 -30.57
N ASN A 8 -7.66 -10.37 -30.98
CA ASN A 8 -6.93 -10.64 -32.23
C ASN A 8 -5.41 -10.38 -32.15
N VAL A 9 -4.77 -10.46 -30.98
CA VAL A 9 -3.30 -10.38 -30.88
C VAL A 9 -2.73 -11.81 -30.85
N PRO A 10 -2.06 -12.28 -31.91
CA PRO A 10 -1.39 -13.58 -31.90
C PRO A 10 -0.32 -13.65 -30.81
N LEU A 11 -0.20 -14.82 -30.17
CA LEU A 11 0.99 -15.21 -29.42
C LEU A 11 2.22 -14.99 -30.34
N ASP A 12 3.30 -14.39 -29.83
CA ASP A 12 4.51 -13.96 -30.56
C ASP A 12 4.50 -12.63 -31.34
N THR A 13 3.65 -11.68 -30.98
CA THR A 13 3.75 -10.30 -31.50
C THR A 13 4.47 -9.37 -30.51
N GLU A 14 5.12 -8.32 -31.03
CA GLU A 14 5.76 -7.27 -30.20
C GLU A 14 4.77 -6.64 -29.19
N GLU A 15 3.50 -6.51 -29.58
CA GLU A 15 2.41 -6.07 -28.70
C GLU A 15 2.15 -7.05 -27.55
N PHE A 16 2.20 -8.36 -27.80
CA PHE A 16 2.06 -9.38 -26.75
C PHE A 16 3.21 -9.32 -25.75
N TYR A 17 4.46 -9.23 -26.21
CA TYR A 17 5.63 -9.12 -25.33
C TYR A 17 5.74 -7.79 -24.57
N SER A 18 5.21 -6.70 -25.15
CA SER A 18 5.07 -5.43 -24.45
C SER A 18 3.99 -5.51 -23.37
N TYR A 19 2.88 -6.17 -23.68
CA TYR A 19 1.77 -6.37 -22.75
C TYR A 19 2.14 -7.28 -21.58
N ASP A 20 2.77 -8.43 -21.84
CA ASP A 20 3.23 -9.36 -20.82
C ASP A 20 4.23 -8.69 -19.87
N ARG A 21 5.16 -7.88 -20.41
CA ARG A 21 6.05 -7.04 -19.57
C ARG A 21 5.28 -6.05 -18.70
N ARG A 22 4.21 -5.42 -19.23
CA ARG A 22 3.36 -4.50 -18.46
C ARG A 22 2.62 -5.23 -17.35
N VAL A 23 2.07 -6.41 -17.63
CA VAL A 23 1.42 -7.28 -16.62
C VAL A 23 2.39 -7.65 -15.52
N ARG A 24 3.56 -8.19 -15.87
CA ARG A 24 4.59 -8.58 -14.90
C ARG A 24 5.05 -7.40 -14.07
N SER A 25 5.26 -6.23 -14.69
CA SER A 25 5.65 -5.01 -13.97
C SER A 25 4.59 -4.54 -12.97
N ILE A 26 3.30 -4.63 -13.32
CA ILE A 26 2.19 -4.27 -12.43
C ILE A 26 2.06 -5.28 -11.29
N LEU A 27 2.14 -6.58 -11.59
CA LEU A 27 2.09 -7.64 -10.58
C LEU A 27 3.24 -7.52 -9.58
N VAL A 28 4.48 -7.34 -10.06
CA VAL A 28 5.65 -7.12 -9.19
C VAL A 28 5.50 -5.85 -8.35
N GLY A 29 4.97 -4.77 -8.94
CA GLY A 29 4.69 -3.52 -8.21
C GLY A 29 3.64 -3.65 -7.11
N LEU A 30 2.71 -4.60 -7.27
CA LEU A 30 1.70 -4.98 -6.29
C LEU A 30 2.15 -6.13 -5.36
N GLU A 31 3.43 -6.47 -5.38
CA GLU A 31 4.08 -7.53 -4.59
C GLU A 31 3.67 -8.97 -4.93
N PHE A 32 3.28 -9.24 -6.18
CA PHE A 32 3.08 -10.61 -6.68
C PHE A 32 4.31 -11.09 -7.45
N TYR A 33 4.93 -12.16 -6.94
CA TYR A 33 6.12 -12.76 -7.55
C TYR A 33 5.75 -13.91 -8.50
N GLU A 34 6.72 -14.44 -9.25
CA GLU A 34 6.50 -15.49 -10.26
C GLU A 34 5.79 -16.73 -9.67
N GLU A 35 6.09 -17.07 -8.42
CA GLU A 35 5.46 -18.17 -7.68
C GLU A 35 3.94 -17.97 -7.48
N ASP A 36 3.48 -16.72 -7.50
CA ASP A 36 2.07 -16.37 -7.28
C ASP A 36 1.26 -16.30 -8.57
N TRP A 37 1.91 -16.21 -9.74
CA TRP A 37 1.21 -15.95 -11.01
C TRP A 37 0.31 -17.11 -11.43
N GLU A 38 0.63 -18.34 -11.03
CA GLU A 38 -0.16 -19.55 -11.34
C GLU A 38 -1.12 -19.95 -10.22
N ARG A 39 -1.12 -19.23 -9.08
CA ARG A 39 -1.98 -19.58 -7.95
C ARG A 39 -3.45 -19.29 -8.26
N HIS A 40 -4.35 -20.14 -7.75
CA HIS A 40 -5.78 -19.93 -7.87
C HIS A 40 -6.25 -18.72 -7.06
N LEU A 41 -7.14 -17.90 -7.65
CA LEU A 41 -7.70 -16.69 -7.04
C LEU A 41 -8.33 -16.93 -5.65
N GLU A 42 -8.94 -18.10 -5.44
CA GLU A 42 -9.56 -18.50 -4.17
C GLU A 42 -8.55 -18.63 -3.01
N THR A 43 -7.26 -18.75 -3.31
CA THR A 43 -6.20 -18.91 -2.30
C THR A 43 -5.63 -17.58 -1.81
N PHE A 44 -6.02 -16.46 -2.44
CA PHE A 44 -5.57 -15.13 -2.05
C PHE A 44 -6.49 -14.53 -0.99
N SER A 45 -5.88 -13.77 -0.08
CA SER A 45 -6.59 -12.96 0.91
C SER A 45 -7.40 -11.84 0.23
N GLY A 46 -8.38 -11.29 0.95
CA GLY A 46 -9.20 -10.17 0.44
C GLY A 46 -8.36 -8.97 -0.03
N GLY A 47 -7.29 -8.61 0.69
CA GLY A 47 -6.38 -7.52 0.31
C GLY A 47 -5.56 -7.85 -0.95
N GLU A 48 -5.09 -9.08 -1.10
CA GLU A 48 -4.43 -9.54 -2.33
C GLU A 48 -5.38 -9.52 -3.52
N LEU A 49 -6.64 -9.92 -3.33
CA LEU A 49 -7.65 -9.84 -4.39
C LEU A 49 -7.93 -8.38 -4.81
N THR A 50 -7.99 -7.45 -3.86
CA THR A 50 -8.11 -6.01 -4.16
C THR A 50 -6.91 -5.51 -4.97
N ARG A 51 -5.68 -5.91 -4.61
CA ARG A 51 -4.47 -5.60 -5.37
C ARG A 51 -4.55 -6.15 -6.80
N ILE A 52 -4.92 -7.41 -6.98
CA ILE A 52 -5.10 -8.01 -8.31
C ILE A 52 -6.17 -7.25 -9.11
N SER A 53 -7.26 -6.83 -8.47
CA SER A 53 -8.31 -6.04 -9.11
C SER A 53 -7.81 -4.65 -9.55
N LEU A 54 -7.02 -3.98 -8.71
CA LEU A 54 -6.33 -2.73 -9.09
C LEU A 54 -5.39 -2.96 -10.26
N GLY A 55 -4.56 -4.00 -10.21
CA GLY A 55 -3.67 -4.37 -11.31
C GLY A 55 -4.42 -4.60 -12.62
N LYS A 56 -5.58 -5.28 -12.55
CA LYS A 56 -6.46 -5.49 -13.70
C LYS A 56 -7.00 -4.18 -14.28
N LEU A 57 -7.39 -3.23 -13.45
CA LEU A 57 -7.83 -1.90 -13.89
C LEU A 57 -6.70 -1.15 -14.60
N PHE A 58 -5.47 -1.26 -14.12
CA PHE A 58 -4.30 -0.56 -14.67
C PHE A 58 -3.78 -1.14 -16.00
N LEU A 59 -4.22 -2.33 -16.36
CA LEU A 59 -3.86 -2.94 -17.65
C LEU A 59 -4.59 -2.30 -18.83
N VAL A 60 -5.76 -1.74 -18.59
CA VAL A 60 -6.56 -1.06 -19.62
C VAL A 60 -6.38 0.45 -19.44
N ASP A 61 -6.13 1.13 -20.55
CA ASP A 61 -6.02 2.59 -20.55
C ASP A 61 -7.45 3.16 -20.53
N HIS A 62 -7.92 3.61 -19.37
CA HIS A 62 -9.24 4.20 -19.21
C HIS A 62 -9.17 5.73 -19.33
N ASP A 63 -10.17 6.38 -19.93
CA ASP A 63 -10.21 7.85 -19.95
C ASP A 63 -10.50 8.45 -18.57
N ILE A 64 -11.29 7.73 -17.76
CA ILE A 64 -11.66 8.10 -16.40
C ILE A 64 -11.49 6.88 -15.50
N LEU A 65 -10.75 7.05 -14.40
CA LEU A 65 -10.60 6.04 -13.36
C LEU A 65 -11.30 6.50 -12.08
N LEU A 66 -12.20 5.67 -11.57
CA LEU A 66 -12.91 5.88 -10.31
C LEU A 66 -12.37 4.89 -9.28
N LEU A 67 -11.82 5.39 -8.18
CA LEU A 67 -11.26 4.59 -7.10
C LEU A 67 -11.95 4.95 -5.78
N ASP A 68 -12.45 3.93 -5.09
CA ASP A 68 -13.07 4.06 -3.77
C ASP A 68 -12.18 3.37 -2.73
N GLU A 69 -11.56 4.16 -1.85
CA GLU A 69 -10.58 3.77 -0.84
C GLU A 69 -9.53 2.74 -1.33
N PRO A 70 -8.73 3.08 -2.36
CA PRO A 70 -7.83 2.12 -3.00
C PRO A 70 -6.64 1.70 -2.12
N THR A 71 -6.34 2.45 -1.06
CA THR A 71 -5.24 2.19 -0.13
C THR A 71 -5.62 1.24 1.00
N ASN A 72 -6.92 0.95 1.18
CA ASN A 72 -7.36 0.01 2.20
C ASN A 72 -6.73 -1.37 1.96
N HIS A 73 -6.12 -1.93 3.00
CA HIS A 73 -5.41 -3.22 2.98
C HIS A 73 -4.15 -3.25 2.12
N LEU A 74 -3.67 -2.11 1.62
CA LEU A 74 -2.33 -2.00 1.04
C LEU A 74 -1.32 -1.74 2.14
N ASP A 75 -0.13 -2.30 2.01
CA ASP A 75 0.99 -1.90 2.84
C ASP A 75 1.66 -0.63 2.31
N LEU A 76 2.64 -0.16 3.08
CA LEU A 76 3.36 1.08 2.78
C LEU A 76 4.05 1.03 1.40
N GLU A 77 4.53 -0.14 0.97
CA GLU A 77 5.22 -0.34 -0.31
C GLU A 77 4.24 -0.34 -1.48
N SER A 78 3.18 -1.14 -1.39
CA SER A 78 2.11 -1.17 -2.38
C SER A 78 1.44 0.21 -2.54
N THR A 79 1.34 0.97 -1.45
CA THR A 79 0.79 2.33 -1.44
C THR A 79 1.71 3.32 -2.15
N GLU A 80 3.02 3.26 -1.92
CA GLU A 80 4.01 4.10 -2.63
C GLU A 80 3.96 3.84 -4.13
N TRP A 81 3.94 2.55 -4.53
CA TRP A 81 3.83 2.16 -5.93
C TRP A 81 2.52 2.67 -6.56
N LEU A 82 1.39 2.54 -5.86
CA LEU A 82 0.10 3.05 -6.31
C LEU A 82 0.17 4.56 -6.53
N VAL A 83 0.73 5.32 -5.59
CA VAL A 83 0.86 6.78 -5.70
C VAL A 83 1.70 7.17 -6.92
N ASP A 84 2.84 6.51 -7.15
CA ASP A 84 3.69 6.77 -8.31
C ASP A 84 3.00 6.41 -9.62
N PHE A 85 2.25 5.31 -9.64
CA PHE A 85 1.43 4.93 -10.79
C PHE A 85 0.36 6.00 -11.08
N LEU A 86 -0.43 6.40 -10.09
CA LEU A 86 -1.51 7.38 -10.24
C LEU A 86 -0.97 8.75 -10.67
N LYS A 87 0.22 9.16 -10.22
CA LYS A 87 0.91 10.38 -10.68
C LYS A 87 1.24 10.34 -12.17
N SER A 88 1.59 9.18 -12.70
CA SER A 88 1.97 8.99 -14.11
C SER A 88 0.76 8.80 -15.05
N TYR A 89 -0.43 8.62 -14.49
CA TYR A 89 -1.65 8.33 -15.22
C TYR A 89 -2.10 9.55 -16.05
N LYS A 90 -2.47 9.31 -17.31
CA LYS A 90 -2.79 10.39 -18.27
C LYS A 90 -4.28 10.75 -18.33
N GLY A 91 -5.16 9.89 -17.82
CA GLY A 91 -6.61 10.12 -17.82
C GLY A 91 -7.08 10.95 -16.63
N ALA A 92 -8.39 11.15 -16.53
CA ALA A 92 -9.00 11.76 -15.35
C ALA A 92 -9.10 10.75 -14.20
N LEU A 93 -8.84 11.22 -12.98
CA LEU A 93 -8.87 10.43 -11.77
C LEU A 93 -9.89 11.02 -10.80
N LEU A 94 -10.82 10.19 -10.33
CA LEU A 94 -11.65 10.49 -9.18
C LEU A 94 -11.34 9.46 -8.10
N VAL A 95 -10.75 9.92 -7.00
CA VAL A 95 -10.36 9.06 -5.89
C VAL A 95 -11.09 9.52 -4.64
N VAL A 96 -11.84 8.62 -4.03
CA VAL A 96 -12.34 8.76 -2.66
C VAL A 96 -11.33 8.09 -1.75
N THR A 97 -10.73 8.85 -0.85
CA THR A 97 -9.84 8.25 0.16
C THR A 97 -9.74 9.07 1.43
N HIS A 98 -9.43 8.40 2.55
CA HIS A 98 -8.98 9.03 3.79
C HIS A 98 -7.44 9.10 3.93
N ASP A 99 -6.67 8.53 2.99
CA ASP A 99 -5.22 8.53 3.03
C ASP A 99 -4.64 9.91 2.64
N ARG A 100 -4.14 10.64 3.65
CA ARG A 100 -3.54 11.97 3.48
C ARG A 100 -2.31 11.94 2.56
N TYR A 101 -1.55 10.85 2.55
CA TYR A 101 -0.39 10.72 1.70
C TYR A 101 -0.79 10.66 0.24
N LEU A 102 -1.81 9.87 -0.11
CA LEU A 102 -2.34 9.81 -1.47
C LEU A 102 -2.94 11.16 -1.89
N ILE A 103 -3.78 11.75 -1.03
CA ILE A 103 -4.45 13.05 -1.27
C ILE A 103 -3.43 14.15 -1.59
N ARG A 104 -2.35 14.25 -0.79
CA ARG A 104 -1.31 15.28 -0.96
C ARG A 104 -0.48 15.08 -2.22
N ASN A 105 -0.24 13.83 -2.61
CA ASN A 105 0.69 13.50 -3.70
C ASN A 105 0.04 13.43 -5.08
N VAL A 106 -1.24 13.06 -5.16
CA VAL A 106 -1.96 12.84 -6.43
C VAL A 106 -2.99 13.96 -6.68
N GLY A 107 -3.63 14.48 -5.64
CA GLY A 107 -4.75 15.41 -5.76
C GLY A 107 -4.35 16.81 -6.24
N ASN A 108 -5.11 17.35 -7.19
CA ASN A 108 -5.00 18.73 -7.69
C ASN A 108 -6.33 19.53 -7.60
N ARG A 109 -7.41 18.88 -7.18
CA ARG A 109 -8.73 19.44 -6.92
C ARG A 109 -9.40 18.55 -5.87
N PHE A 110 -10.03 19.16 -4.87
CA PHE A 110 -10.61 18.48 -3.72
C PHE A 110 -12.09 18.79 -3.64
N TRP A 111 -12.88 17.73 -3.54
CA TRP A 111 -14.32 17.81 -3.30
C TRP A 111 -14.60 17.36 -1.87
N GLU A 112 -15.00 18.29 -1.02
CA GLU A 112 -15.41 17.99 0.35
C GLU A 112 -16.91 17.81 0.40
N LEU A 113 -17.37 16.65 0.89
CA LEU A 113 -18.77 16.37 1.15
C LEU A 113 -19.07 16.68 2.63
N ASN A 114 -19.78 17.75 2.90
CA ASN A 114 -20.08 18.20 4.27
C ASN A 114 -21.45 18.91 4.33
N GLY A 115 -22.24 18.64 5.37
CA GLY A 115 -23.58 19.23 5.54
C GLY A 115 -24.60 18.81 4.47
N GLY A 116 -24.32 17.74 3.72
CA GLY A 116 -25.10 17.35 2.53
C GLY A 116 -24.78 18.16 1.27
N SER A 117 -23.80 19.09 1.34
CA SER A 117 -23.33 19.92 0.24
C SER A 117 -21.95 19.44 -0.26
N LEU A 118 -21.67 19.67 -1.55
CA LEU A 118 -20.37 19.41 -2.18
C LEU A 118 -19.61 20.73 -2.31
N TRP A 119 -18.46 20.83 -1.66
CA TRP A 119 -17.58 21.99 -1.68
C TRP A 119 -16.36 21.73 -2.56
N ASP A 120 -16.12 22.61 -3.53
CA ASP A 120 -15.09 22.43 -4.55
C ASP A 120 -13.90 23.36 -4.33
N PHE A 121 -12.71 22.79 -4.19
CA PHE A 121 -11.46 23.50 -3.94
C PHE A 121 -10.40 23.11 -4.97
N ALA A 122 -9.81 24.10 -5.65
CA ALA A 122 -8.79 23.86 -6.66
C ALA A 122 -7.37 24.19 -6.17
N GLY A 123 -6.41 23.31 -6.41
CA GLY A 123 -4.99 23.49 -6.09
C GLY A 123 -4.39 22.32 -5.32
N THR A 124 -3.35 22.60 -4.54
CA THR A 124 -2.70 21.61 -3.67
C THR A 124 -3.47 21.42 -2.37
N TYR A 125 -3.19 20.33 -1.66
CA TYR A 125 -3.85 20.01 -0.38
C TYR A 125 -3.67 21.12 0.67
N ASP A 126 -2.47 21.68 0.79
CA ASP A 126 -2.20 22.79 1.73
C ASP A 126 -3.05 24.03 1.41
N LYS A 127 -3.21 24.32 0.11
CA LYS A 127 -4.04 25.43 -0.34
C LYS A 127 -5.51 25.15 0.00
N TYR A 128 -6.01 23.94 -0.27
CA TYR A 128 -7.34 23.51 0.13
C TYR A 128 -7.58 23.72 1.64
N GLN A 129 -6.68 23.24 2.50
CA GLN A 129 -6.80 23.43 3.94
C GLN A 129 -6.87 24.91 4.33
N SER A 130 -6.02 25.74 3.73
CA SER A 130 -6.01 27.18 4.00
C SER A 130 -7.28 27.90 3.51
N ASP A 131 -7.74 27.60 2.29
CA ASP A 131 -8.93 28.19 1.68
C ASP A 131 -10.19 27.79 2.46
N ARG A 132 -10.27 26.52 2.87
CA ARG A 132 -11.32 26.00 3.75
C ARG A 132 -11.33 26.73 5.09
N GLU A 133 -10.17 26.89 5.74
CA GLU A 133 -10.12 27.56 7.04
C GLU A 133 -10.52 29.04 6.93
N ILE A 134 -10.11 29.74 5.87
CA ILE A 134 -10.52 31.12 5.59
C ILE A 134 -12.03 31.20 5.35
N MET A 135 -12.58 30.29 4.54
CA MET A 135 -13.99 30.22 4.23
C MET A 135 -14.84 30.02 5.49
N VAL A 136 -14.51 29.02 6.31
CA VAL A 136 -15.21 28.74 7.58
C VAL A 136 -15.09 29.94 8.53
N LYS A 137 -13.89 30.49 8.75
CA LYS A 137 -13.71 31.66 9.64
C LYS A 137 -14.49 32.89 9.16
N SER A 138 -14.49 33.16 7.86
CA SER A 138 -15.23 34.28 7.26
C SER A 138 -16.74 34.08 7.38
N GLY A 139 -17.20 32.86 7.12
CA GLY A 139 -18.58 32.43 7.28
C GLY A 139 -19.09 32.61 8.71
N LEU A 140 -18.35 32.10 9.70
CA LEU A 140 -18.69 32.23 11.12
C LEU A 140 -18.75 33.69 11.56
N ARG A 141 -17.79 34.52 11.15
CA ARG A 141 -17.80 35.97 11.44
C ARG A 141 -19.04 36.66 10.83
N THR A 142 -19.40 36.29 9.61
CA THR A 142 -20.58 36.83 8.93
C THR A 142 -21.85 36.41 9.66
N ARG A 143 -21.97 35.12 10.01
CA ARG A 143 -23.07 34.55 10.79
C ARG A 143 -23.23 35.24 12.15
N GLU A 144 -22.13 35.45 12.86
CA GLU A 144 -22.10 36.13 14.16
C GLU A 144 -22.51 37.61 14.05
N ASN A 145 -22.00 38.32 13.04
CA ASN A 145 -22.37 39.72 12.80
C ASN A 145 -23.85 39.88 12.45
N LEU A 146 -24.39 39.00 11.60
CA LEU A 146 -25.81 38.97 11.27
C LEU A 146 -26.66 38.66 12.50
N SER A 147 -26.28 37.66 13.30
CA SER A 147 -26.98 37.31 14.54
C SER A 147 -27.03 38.49 15.52
N ARG A 148 -25.89 39.17 15.75
CA ARG A 148 -25.83 40.35 16.64
C ARG A 148 -26.72 41.49 16.13
N GLU A 149 -26.76 41.74 14.82
CA GLU A 149 -27.61 42.79 14.26
C GLU A 149 -29.09 42.40 14.29
N ILE A 150 -29.43 41.13 14.08
CA ILE A 150 -30.80 40.59 14.27
C ILE A 150 -31.28 40.82 15.71
N ASP A 151 -30.44 40.49 16.70
CA ASP A 151 -30.77 40.68 18.12
C ASP A 151 -30.95 42.17 18.46
N ARG A 152 -30.06 43.02 17.93
CA ARG A 152 -30.16 44.48 18.10
C ARG A 152 -31.45 45.04 17.51
N LEU A 153 -31.80 44.65 16.28
CA LEU A 153 -33.02 45.10 15.61
C LEU A 153 -34.27 44.62 16.37
N ASP A 154 -34.26 43.37 16.87
CA ASP A 154 -35.35 42.82 17.66
C ASP A 154 -35.55 43.58 18.99
N ALA A 155 -34.45 43.89 19.69
CA ALA A 155 -34.50 44.70 20.91
C ALA A 155 -35.02 46.13 20.66
N VAL A 156 -34.63 46.76 19.54
CA VAL A 156 -35.14 48.10 19.16
C VAL A 156 -36.61 48.04 18.79
N ALA A 157 -37.04 47.05 17.98
CA ALA A 157 -38.43 46.87 17.59
C ALA A 157 -39.34 46.66 18.81
N LYS A 158 -38.92 45.81 19.76
CA LYS A 158 -39.62 45.59 21.04
C LYS A 158 -39.80 46.88 21.85
N ARG A 159 -38.74 47.69 21.96
CA ARG A 159 -38.81 49.01 22.65
C ARG A 159 -39.77 49.98 21.96
N TYR A 160 -39.77 50.04 20.63
CA TYR A 160 -40.66 50.93 19.88
C TYR A 160 -42.14 50.50 19.98
N ARG A 161 -42.42 49.20 20.06
CA ARG A 161 -43.78 48.71 20.35
C ARG A 161 -44.25 49.11 21.77
N LEU A 162 -43.35 49.08 22.76
CA LEU A 162 -43.67 49.47 24.14
C LEU A 162 -44.01 50.96 24.30
N TRP A 163 -43.39 51.85 23.52
CA TRP A 163 -43.68 53.30 23.57
C TRP A 163 -45.05 53.68 22.98
N GLY A 164 -45.72 52.78 22.25
CA GLY A 164 -47.16 52.85 21.95
C GLY A 164 -47.65 53.98 21.01
N GLN A 165 -46.82 54.93 20.59
CA GLN A 165 -47.24 55.99 19.65
C GLN A 165 -47.24 55.51 18.20
N GLU A 166 -48.18 56.01 17.38
CA GLU A 166 -48.37 55.58 15.98
C GLU A 166 -47.09 55.67 15.13
N LYS A 167 -46.27 56.72 15.34
CA LYS A 167 -44.97 56.89 14.67
C LYS A 167 -43.98 55.78 15.01
N PHE A 168 -43.90 55.37 16.28
CA PHE A 168 -42.99 54.32 16.74
C PHE A 168 -43.48 52.93 16.32
N ILE A 169 -44.79 52.71 16.24
CA ILE A 169 -45.37 51.47 15.70
C ILE A 169 -44.95 51.28 14.23
N LYS A 170 -45.05 52.32 13.39
CA LYS A 170 -44.59 52.26 11.99
C LYS A 170 -43.08 51.99 11.88
N GLN A 171 -42.27 52.54 12.79
CA GLN A 171 -40.83 52.27 12.83
C GLN A 171 -40.51 50.85 13.32
N ALA A 172 -41.27 50.31 14.27
CA ALA A 172 -41.11 48.93 14.74
C ALA A 172 -41.35 47.91 13.61
N VAL A 173 -42.43 48.07 12.85
CA VAL A 173 -42.75 47.20 11.70
C VAL A 173 -41.65 47.24 10.63
N ASN A 174 -41.06 48.41 10.38
CA ASN A 174 -39.93 48.53 9.43
C ASN A 174 -38.70 47.75 9.93
N LYS A 175 -38.37 47.88 11.23
CA LYS A 175 -37.24 47.17 11.84
C LYS A 175 -37.46 45.66 11.88
N GLU A 176 -38.69 45.20 12.09
CA GLU A 176 -39.06 43.79 12.00
C GLU A 176 -38.86 43.25 10.59
N ARG A 177 -39.32 43.96 9.55
CA ARG A 177 -39.06 43.57 8.15
C ARG A 177 -37.57 43.52 7.82
N GLN A 178 -36.78 44.46 8.34
CA GLN A 178 -35.34 44.46 8.18
C GLN A 178 -34.71 43.23 8.85
N ARG A 179 -35.14 42.91 10.07
CA ARG A 179 -34.72 41.73 10.83
C ARG A 179 -35.07 40.43 10.11
N ASP A 180 -36.28 40.34 9.56
CA ASP A 180 -36.72 39.15 8.83
C ASP A 180 -35.88 38.92 7.58
N ARG A 181 -35.55 39.98 6.82
CA ARG A 181 -34.59 39.88 5.70
C ARG A 181 -33.21 39.39 6.12
N LEU A 182 -32.70 39.86 7.27
CA LEU A 182 -31.42 39.39 7.79
C LEU A 182 -31.48 37.93 8.27
N LYS A 183 -32.64 37.46 8.76
CA LYS A 183 -32.86 36.05 9.08
C LYS A 183 -32.86 35.19 7.83
N ASP A 184 -33.56 35.62 6.77
CA ASP A 184 -33.53 34.92 5.48
C ASP A 184 -32.08 34.83 4.95
N GLN A 185 -31.32 35.92 5.04
CA GLN A 185 -29.89 35.92 4.68
C GLN A 185 -29.07 34.97 5.55
N LEU A 186 -29.33 34.92 6.86
CA LEU A 186 -28.67 34.02 7.79
C LEU A 186 -28.94 32.54 7.44
N GLU A 187 -30.17 32.21 7.07
CA GLU A 187 -30.58 30.85 6.66
C GLU A 187 -29.97 30.42 5.32
N THR A 188 -29.66 31.38 4.42
CA THR A 188 -28.99 31.08 3.14
C THR A 188 -27.47 30.89 3.24
N ILE A 189 -26.86 31.24 4.37
CA ILE A 189 -25.42 31.03 4.57
C ILE A 189 -25.21 29.54 4.86
N ASP A 190 -24.89 28.81 3.80
CA ASP A 190 -24.41 27.44 3.92
C ASP A 190 -22.93 27.47 4.31
N LEU A 191 -22.58 26.70 5.34
CA LEU A 191 -21.21 26.53 5.81
C LEU A 191 -21.00 25.03 6.00
N PRO A 192 -19.80 24.52 5.71
CA PRO A 192 -19.43 23.19 6.18
C PRO A 192 -19.72 23.11 7.68
N ASP A 193 -20.33 22.02 8.15
CA ASP A 193 -20.60 21.84 9.56
C ASP A 193 -19.30 21.99 10.35
N GLU A 194 -19.35 22.65 11.52
CA GLU A 194 -18.20 22.72 12.40
C GLU A 194 -17.82 21.30 12.82
N GLU A 195 -16.70 20.80 12.30
CA GLU A 195 -16.07 19.60 12.84
C GLU A 195 -15.63 19.92 14.27
N ILE A 196 -16.23 19.20 15.21
CA ILE A 196 -16.12 19.50 16.63
C ILE A 196 -14.70 19.21 17.07
N ARG A 197 -13.93 20.27 17.36
CA ARG A 197 -12.58 20.13 17.89
C ARG A 197 -12.64 19.36 19.22
N PRO A 198 -11.78 18.35 19.42
CA PRO A 198 -11.80 17.55 20.63
C PRO A 198 -11.61 18.43 21.86
N THR A 199 -12.42 18.19 22.89
CA THR A 199 -12.33 18.88 24.16
C THR A 199 -10.98 18.60 24.83
N LYS A 200 -10.31 19.65 25.32
CA LYS A 200 -9.09 19.51 26.12
C LYS A 200 -9.40 18.79 27.44
N PHE A 201 -9.27 17.48 27.46
CA PHE A 201 -9.44 16.63 28.64
C PHE A 201 -8.15 15.88 28.93
N ARG A 202 -7.55 16.04 30.10
CA ARG A 202 -6.28 15.39 30.44
C ARG A 202 -6.45 13.87 30.49
N LEU A 203 -5.70 13.15 29.66
CA LEU A 203 -5.74 11.69 29.62
C LEU A 203 -5.23 11.08 30.94
N PRO A 204 -5.81 9.95 31.37
CA PRO A 204 -5.27 9.20 32.48
C PRO A 204 -3.89 8.65 32.11
N GLN A 205 -2.89 8.95 32.92
CA GLN A 205 -1.52 8.49 32.69
C GLN A 205 -1.29 7.15 33.40
N PRO A 206 -0.55 6.21 32.78
CA PRO A 206 -0.23 4.93 33.40
C PRO A 206 0.82 5.10 34.50
N ASP A 207 0.92 4.10 35.37
CA ASP A 207 1.95 4.04 36.41
C ASP A 207 3.36 3.87 35.79
N ARG A 208 4.42 4.07 36.58
CA ARG A 208 5.79 3.87 36.08
C ARG A 208 6.14 2.37 36.00
N THR A 209 6.71 1.97 34.88
CA THR A 209 7.36 0.66 34.68
C THR A 209 8.86 0.73 34.94
N GLY A 210 9.52 -0.44 34.96
CA GLY A 210 10.97 -0.55 34.81
C GLY A 210 11.48 0.06 33.49
N TYR A 211 12.80 0.22 33.35
CA TYR A 211 13.37 0.79 32.11
C TYR A 211 13.22 -0.15 30.91
N SER A 212 13.55 -1.43 31.07
CA SER A 212 13.24 -2.47 30.09
C SER A 212 11.79 -2.94 30.29
N VAL A 213 10.98 -2.82 29.25
CA VAL A 213 9.53 -3.07 29.25
C VAL A 213 9.19 -4.40 28.60
N LEU A 214 9.78 -4.69 27.44
CA LEU A 214 9.60 -5.95 26.74
C LEU A 214 10.94 -6.36 26.13
N LYS A 215 11.33 -7.62 26.35
CA LYS A 215 12.52 -8.21 25.75
C LYS A 215 12.15 -9.46 24.98
N ILE A 216 12.54 -9.51 23.71
CA ILE A 216 12.36 -10.63 22.79
C ILE A 216 13.74 -11.15 22.44
N GLU A 217 14.00 -12.43 22.69
CA GLU A 217 15.29 -13.07 22.44
C GLU A 217 15.10 -14.35 21.62
N GLY A 218 15.68 -14.36 20.41
CA GLY A 218 15.77 -15.58 19.60
C GLY A 218 14.43 -16.11 19.07
N LEU A 219 13.41 -15.24 18.96
CA LEU A 219 12.06 -15.62 18.57
C LEU A 219 12.04 -16.26 17.18
N SER A 220 11.51 -17.47 17.13
CA SER A 220 11.30 -18.24 15.90
C SER A 220 9.90 -18.84 15.93
N PHE A 221 9.12 -18.60 14.87
CA PHE A 221 7.73 -19.03 14.77
C PHE A 221 7.33 -19.16 13.30
N GLY A 222 6.39 -20.04 12.99
CA GLY A 222 5.88 -20.25 11.65
C GLY A 222 4.62 -21.11 11.64
N PHE A 223 3.81 -20.97 10.59
CA PHE A 223 2.65 -21.82 10.36
C PHE A 223 3.01 -22.93 9.37
N GLY A 224 2.95 -24.19 9.82
CA GLY A 224 3.32 -25.35 9.01
C GLY A 224 4.76 -25.25 8.48
N SER A 225 4.94 -25.24 7.16
CA SER A 225 6.26 -25.07 6.51
C SER A 225 6.71 -23.61 6.39
N LYS A 226 5.81 -22.63 6.55
CA LYS A 226 6.11 -21.20 6.37
C LYS A 226 6.62 -20.59 7.67
N LYS A 227 7.94 -20.49 7.80
CA LYS A 227 8.59 -19.74 8.89
C LYS A 227 8.38 -18.23 8.73
N LEU A 228 7.77 -17.59 9.72
CA LEU A 228 7.58 -16.14 9.80
C LEU A 228 8.77 -15.46 10.49
N PHE A 229 9.28 -16.06 11.58
CA PHE A 229 10.41 -15.56 12.36
C PHE A 229 11.51 -16.61 12.50
N ASN A 230 12.78 -16.18 12.52
CA ASN A 230 13.94 -17.04 12.70
C ASN A 230 15.06 -16.33 13.48
N GLY A 231 15.05 -16.51 14.81
CA GLY A 231 16.02 -15.90 15.73
C GLY A 231 15.87 -14.39 15.85
N ALA A 232 14.63 -13.88 15.82
CA ALA A 232 14.33 -12.46 15.94
C ALA A 232 14.51 -11.98 17.40
N SER A 233 15.21 -10.87 17.58
CA SER A 233 15.41 -10.27 18.90
C SER A 233 15.12 -8.77 18.85
N ALA A 234 14.52 -8.25 19.90
CA ALA A 234 14.21 -6.84 20.07
C ALA A 234 14.10 -6.50 21.56
N GLU A 235 14.38 -5.25 21.91
CA GLU A 235 14.17 -4.73 23.26
C GLU A 235 13.41 -3.41 23.18
N VAL A 236 12.41 -3.27 24.04
CA VAL A 236 11.52 -2.12 24.14
C VAL A 236 11.70 -1.50 25.52
N HIS A 237 11.92 -0.19 25.54
CA HIS A 237 12.10 0.56 26.77
C HIS A 237 10.87 1.39 27.14
N ARG A 238 10.89 1.89 28.36
CA ARG A 238 9.82 2.75 28.88
C ARG A 238 9.75 4.05 28.09
N ARG A 239 8.52 4.41 27.69
CA ARG A 239 8.17 5.57 26.84
C ARG A 239 8.56 5.42 25.37
N ASP A 240 9.08 4.27 24.95
CA ASP A 240 9.29 4.02 23.53
C ASP A 240 7.92 3.97 22.82
N LYS A 241 7.83 4.70 21.72
CA LYS A 241 6.73 4.60 20.76
C LYS A 241 7.27 3.95 19.50
N ILE A 242 6.93 2.68 19.33
CA ILE A 242 7.51 1.80 18.33
C ILE A 242 6.51 1.58 17.19
N GLY A 243 6.92 1.93 15.97
CA GLY A 243 6.24 1.55 14.74
C GLY A 243 6.81 0.24 14.21
N LEU A 244 5.98 -0.80 14.09
CA LEU A 244 6.35 -2.06 13.47
C LEU A 244 6.01 -2.02 11.97
N LEU A 245 7.05 -2.02 11.15
CA LEU A 245 7.02 -1.91 9.69
C LEU A 245 7.30 -3.28 9.03
N GLY A 246 6.78 -3.46 7.83
CA GLY A 246 7.01 -4.66 7.03
C GLY A 246 5.89 -4.86 6.02
N PRO A 247 6.12 -5.68 4.98
CA PRO A 247 5.10 -5.97 3.97
C PRO A 247 3.94 -6.76 4.56
N ASN A 248 2.84 -6.85 3.82
CA ASN A 248 1.70 -7.68 4.21
C ASN A 248 2.07 -9.16 4.27
N GLY A 249 1.52 -9.86 5.25
CA GLY A 249 1.88 -11.26 5.50
C GLY A 249 3.27 -11.50 6.11
N SER A 250 4.05 -10.46 6.44
CA SER A 250 5.34 -10.59 7.15
C SER A 250 5.23 -11.10 8.59
N GLY A 251 4.02 -11.10 9.15
CA GLY A 251 3.74 -11.59 10.50
C GLY A 251 3.62 -10.51 11.57
N LYS A 252 3.37 -9.23 11.21
CA LYS A 252 3.16 -8.11 12.14
C LYS A 252 2.10 -8.42 13.21
N THR A 253 0.86 -8.68 12.79
CA THR A 253 -0.24 -9.10 13.68
C THR A 253 0.11 -10.34 14.49
N THR A 254 0.77 -11.32 13.87
CA THR A 254 1.21 -12.55 14.54
C THR A 254 2.20 -12.24 15.67
N LEU A 255 3.15 -11.32 15.45
CA LEU A 255 4.09 -10.89 16.49
C LEU A 255 3.35 -10.24 17.65
N LEU A 256 2.39 -9.35 17.39
CA LEU A 256 1.58 -8.72 18.43
C LEU A 256 0.84 -9.77 19.26
N ARG A 257 0.18 -10.74 18.61
CA ARG A 257 -0.51 -11.86 19.28
C ARG A 257 0.43 -12.75 20.08
N ILE A 258 1.62 -13.06 19.56
CA ILE A 258 2.63 -13.82 20.33
C ILE A 258 3.00 -13.05 21.60
N ILE A 259 3.17 -11.73 21.52
CA ILE A 259 3.57 -10.88 22.66
C ILE A 259 2.44 -10.74 23.70
N THR A 260 1.18 -10.61 23.26
CA THR A 260 0.03 -10.32 24.14
C THR A 260 -0.71 -11.59 24.59
N GLU A 261 -1.02 -12.50 23.66
CA GLU A 261 -1.83 -13.71 23.91
C GLU A 261 -0.98 -14.94 24.23
N ASN A 262 0.36 -14.82 24.13
CA ASN A 262 1.33 -15.87 24.46
C ASN A 262 1.04 -17.20 23.75
N LEU A 263 0.92 -17.15 22.41
CA LEU A 263 0.76 -18.34 21.57
C LEU A 263 1.89 -19.35 21.86
N GLU A 264 1.55 -20.51 22.41
CA GLU A 264 2.53 -21.45 23.02
C GLU A 264 3.48 -22.12 22.01
N GLU A 265 3.23 -22.02 20.70
CA GLU A 265 3.99 -22.71 19.65
C GLU A 265 5.23 -21.95 19.14
N HIS A 266 5.81 -21.03 19.93
CA HIS A 266 7.01 -20.28 19.55
C HIS A 266 8.29 -20.77 20.23
N VAL A 267 9.43 -20.61 19.55
CA VAL A 267 10.77 -20.88 20.10
C VAL A 267 11.44 -19.56 20.41
N GLY A 268 12.16 -19.47 21.53
CA GLY A 268 12.80 -18.23 22.00
C GLY A 268 12.26 -17.83 23.37
N GLN A 269 12.56 -16.60 23.81
CA GLN A 269 12.12 -16.09 25.09
C GLN A 269 11.52 -14.68 24.94
N ILE A 270 10.30 -14.51 25.45
CA ILE A 270 9.63 -13.20 25.55
C ILE A 270 9.42 -12.89 27.02
N THR A 271 10.02 -11.80 27.49
CA THR A 271 9.99 -11.41 28.90
C THR A 271 9.45 -9.99 29.04
N TRP A 272 8.35 -9.87 29.78
CA TRP A 272 7.82 -8.58 30.21
C TRP A 272 8.61 -8.06 31.41
N GLY A 273 8.87 -6.75 31.42
CA GLY A 273 9.58 -6.06 32.48
C GLY A 273 8.79 -5.91 33.78
N HIS A 274 9.42 -5.29 34.78
CA HIS A 274 8.80 -5.09 36.09
C HIS A 274 7.63 -4.11 36.04
N ASN A 275 6.52 -4.48 36.69
CA ASN A 275 5.29 -3.69 36.82
C ASN A 275 4.65 -3.31 35.46
N VAL A 276 4.78 -4.18 34.46
CA VAL A 276 4.19 -3.97 33.14
C VAL A 276 2.75 -4.48 33.12
N ARG A 277 1.82 -3.58 32.79
CA ARG A 277 0.46 -3.93 32.34
C ARG A 277 0.33 -3.47 30.90
N TRP A 278 -0.10 -4.35 30.02
CA TRP A 278 -0.32 -4.01 28.61
C TRP A 278 -1.81 -4.01 28.30
N GLY A 279 -2.19 -3.32 27.23
CA GLY A 279 -3.53 -3.35 26.65
C GLY A 279 -3.42 -3.56 25.15
N TYR A 280 -4.24 -4.45 24.59
CA TYR A 280 -4.22 -4.80 23.17
C TYR A 280 -5.50 -4.30 22.49
N LEU A 281 -5.33 -3.48 21.44
CA LEU A 281 -6.39 -3.10 20.53
C LEU A 281 -6.25 -3.97 19.26
N SER A 282 -7.09 -5.00 19.20
CA SER A 282 -7.17 -5.89 18.04
C SER A 282 -8.15 -5.33 17.00
N GLN A 283 -8.00 -5.79 15.75
CA GLN A 283 -8.87 -5.43 14.63
C GLN A 283 -10.33 -5.91 14.82
N LEU A 284 -10.54 -6.95 15.63
CA LEU A 284 -11.85 -7.40 16.09
C LEU A 284 -12.09 -6.78 17.47
N THR A 285 -12.97 -5.78 17.53
CA THR A 285 -13.34 -5.06 18.76
C THR A 285 -14.27 -5.93 19.63
N GLU A 286 -13.76 -7.08 20.09
CA GLU A 286 -14.54 -8.13 20.78
C GLU A 286 -14.95 -7.76 22.22
N ASP A 287 -14.40 -6.69 22.79
CA ASP A 287 -14.60 -6.32 24.20
C ASP A 287 -15.71 -5.28 24.46
N LEU A 288 -16.51 -4.90 23.47
CA LEU A 288 -17.61 -3.95 23.65
C LEU A 288 -18.93 -4.67 23.95
N ASN A 289 -19.65 -4.24 24.99
CA ASN A 289 -20.94 -4.85 25.32
C ASN A 289 -22.05 -4.36 24.37
N PRO A 290 -22.69 -5.24 23.56
CA PRO A 290 -23.73 -4.85 22.62
C PRO A 290 -25.00 -4.28 23.28
N SER A 291 -25.19 -4.51 24.57
CA SER A 291 -26.37 -4.04 25.32
C SER A 291 -26.20 -2.63 25.88
N ASN A 292 -25.00 -2.04 25.76
CA ASN A 292 -24.69 -0.72 26.29
C ASN A 292 -24.75 0.36 25.20
N ASP A 293 -24.93 1.60 25.65
CA ASP A 293 -24.65 2.81 24.87
C ASP A 293 -23.21 3.27 25.10
N VAL A 294 -22.68 4.11 24.21
CA VAL A 294 -21.31 4.66 24.27
C VAL A 294 -20.96 5.21 25.67
N ILE A 295 -21.83 6.05 26.24
CA ILE A 295 -21.61 6.64 27.57
C ILE A 295 -21.64 5.59 28.68
N SER A 296 -22.57 4.64 28.61
CA SER A 296 -22.75 3.60 29.61
C SER A 296 -21.52 2.69 29.69
N GLU A 297 -20.94 2.34 28.54
CA GLU A 297 -19.73 1.53 28.45
C GLU A 297 -18.54 2.17 29.18
N ILE A 298 -18.34 3.47 28.99
CA ILE A 298 -17.24 4.23 29.62
C ILE A 298 -17.52 4.54 31.08
N TRP A 299 -18.77 4.86 31.42
CA TRP A 299 -19.15 5.21 32.79
C TRP A 299 -18.90 4.05 33.77
N GLN A 300 -18.95 2.81 33.29
CA GLN A 300 -18.59 1.62 34.09
C GLN A 300 -17.14 1.64 34.58
N LEU A 301 -16.22 2.29 33.86
CA LEU A 301 -14.81 2.44 34.23
C LEU A 301 -14.52 3.73 35.00
N MET A 302 -15.35 4.75 34.81
CA MET A 302 -15.26 6.05 35.51
C MET A 302 -16.30 6.19 36.64
N ARG A 303 -16.60 5.09 37.34
CA ARG A 303 -17.60 5.09 38.42
C ARG A 303 -17.28 6.16 39.47
N GLY A 304 -18.27 7.00 39.78
CA GLY A 304 -18.13 8.11 40.73
C GLY A 304 -17.74 9.45 40.10
N GLN A 305 -17.44 9.49 38.79
CA GLN A 305 -17.28 10.76 38.07
C GLN A 305 -18.65 11.33 37.65
N PRO A 306 -18.81 12.66 37.65
CA PRO A 306 -20.00 13.30 37.10
C PRO A 306 -20.16 13.03 35.60
N ASP A 307 -21.41 12.99 35.13
CA ASP A 307 -21.77 12.80 33.72
C ASP A 307 -21.01 13.75 32.77
N TYR A 308 -20.83 15.01 33.16
CA TYR A 308 -20.13 15.99 32.34
C TYR A 308 -18.63 15.67 32.15
N GLU A 309 -17.96 15.02 33.10
CA GLU A 309 -16.54 14.60 32.93
C GLU A 309 -16.44 13.40 31.99
N VAL A 310 -17.38 12.46 32.10
CA VAL A 310 -17.47 11.30 31.20
C VAL A 310 -17.72 11.77 29.76
N ARG A 311 -18.63 12.72 29.55
CA ARG A 311 -18.88 13.33 28.23
C ARG A 311 -17.66 14.05 27.68
N LYS A 312 -16.91 14.81 28.51
CA LYS A 312 -15.67 15.47 28.07
C LYS A 312 -14.60 14.47 27.63
N TYR A 313 -14.50 13.34 28.33
CA TYR A 313 -13.56 12.27 27.97
C TYR A 313 -13.97 11.64 26.64
N ILE A 314 -15.22 11.21 26.51
CA ILE A 314 -15.76 10.56 25.31
C ILE A 314 -15.71 11.50 24.09
N GLY A 315 -16.02 12.79 24.29
CA GLY A 315 -15.90 13.81 23.25
C GLY A 315 -14.49 13.96 22.69
N ARG A 316 -13.44 13.62 23.47
CA ARG A 316 -12.05 13.61 23.00
C ARG A 316 -11.76 12.47 22.01
N PHE A 317 -12.59 11.43 21.99
CA PHE A 317 -12.51 10.32 21.02
C PHE A 317 -13.53 10.47 19.89
N GLY A 318 -14.01 11.70 19.63
CA GLY A 318 -14.88 11.99 18.48
C GLY A 318 -16.32 11.54 18.65
N PHE A 319 -16.87 11.58 19.86
CA PHE A 319 -18.28 11.34 20.18
C PHE A 319 -18.91 12.58 20.84
N PRO A 320 -19.35 13.56 20.04
CA PRO A 320 -19.90 14.82 20.54
C PRO A 320 -21.40 14.74 20.86
N GLY A 321 -21.88 15.64 21.74
CA GLY A 321 -23.31 15.90 21.92
C GLY A 321 -24.12 14.65 22.27
N ASP A 322 -25.09 14.31 21.39
CA ASP A 322 -26.01 13.18 21.56
C ASP A 322 -25.42 11.85 21.06
N ASP A 323 -24.28 11.86 20.36
CA ASP A 323 -23.62 10.64 19.88
C ASP A 323 -23.19 9.72 21.02
N VAL A 324 -23.03 10.27 22.23
CA VAL A 324 -22.72 9.51 23.45
C VAL A 324 -23.85 8.57 23.87
N PHE A 325 -25.06 8.74 23.32
CA PHE A 325 -26.22 7.89 23.60
C PHE A 325 -26.50 6.87 22.48
N LYS A 326 -25.65 6.80 21.45
CA LYS A 326 -25.78 5.77 20.41
C LYS A 326 -25.56 4.39 21.03
N PRO A 327 -26.39 3.39 20.69
CA PRO A 327 -26.17 2.02 21.12
C PRO A 327 -24.93 1.43 20.41
N VAL A 328 -24.14 0.62 21.11
CA VAL A 328 -22.90 0.02 20.56
C VAL A 328 -23.10 -0.71 19.22
N PRO A 329 -24.19 -1.48 19.00
CA PRO A 329 -24.42 -2.17 17.73
C PRO A 329 -24.66 -1.25 16.52
N SER A 330 -25.11 0.00 16.73
CA SER A 330 -25.33 0.92 15.60
C SER A 330 -24.06 1.66 15.16
N LEU A 331 -22.96 1.49 15.90
CA LEU A 331 -21.71 2.19 15.62
C LEU A 331 -21.01 1.65 14.37
N SER A 332 -20.46 2.56 13.58
CA SER A 332 -19.57 2.21 12.46
C SER A 332 -18.32 1.47 12.95
N GLY A 333 -17.59 0.83 12.03
CA GLY A 333 -16.32 0.17 12.39
C GLY A 333 -15.33 1.14 13.05
N GLY A 334 -15.17 2.34 12.49
CA GLY A 334 -14.32 3.39 13.04
C GLY A 334 -14.79 3.91 14.40
N GLU A 335 -16.10 4.14 14.56
CA GLU A 335 -16.68 4.51 15.86
C GLU A 335 -16.42 3.43 16.93
N ARG A 336 -16.54 2.14 16.57
CA ARG A 336 -16.21 1.04 17.50
C ARG A 336 -14.75 1.00 17.90
N THR A 337 -13.82 1.26 16.97
CA THR A 337 -12.38 1.34 17.29
C THR A 337 -12.09 2.49 18.26
N LYS A 338 -12.70 3.67 18.06
CA LYS A 338 -12.60 4.82 18.98
C LYS A 338 -13.17 4.47 20.36
N LEU A 339 -14.34 3.82 20.34
CA LEU A 339 -14.96 3.02 21.40
C LEU A 339 -13.94 2.31 22.30
N ALA A 340 -13.35 1.28 21.70
CA ALA A 340 -12.46 0.34 22.34
C ALA A 340 -11.18 1.02 22.84
N LEU A 341 -10.62 1.97 22.07
CA LEU A 341 -9.43 2.70 22.49
C LEU A 341 -9.70 3.58 23.72
N ALA A 342 -10.82 4.29 23.78
CA ALA A 342 -11.21 5.09 24.94
C ALA A 342 -11.32 4.20 26.19
N LYS A 343 -11.96 3.04 26.05
CA LYS A 343 -12.06 2.03 27.12
C LYS A 343 -10.68 1.54 27.55
N LEU A 344 -9.80 1.24 26.60
CA LEU A 344 -8.46 0.73 26.84
C LEU A 344 -7.59 1.72 27.61
N ILE A 345 -7.60 3.00 27.22
CA ILE A 345 -6.81 4.06 27.87
C ILE A 345 -7.26 4.27 29.32
N LEU A 346 -8.57 4.13 29.62
CA LEU A 346 -9.07 4.22 31.00
C LEU A 346 -8.56 3.11 31.92
N SER A 347 -8.23 1.94 31.37
CA SER A 347 -7.59 0.86 32.14
C SER A 347 -6.15 1.18 32.57
N LYS A 348 -5.57 2.30 32.10
CA LYS A 348 -4.21 2.77 32.41
C LYS A 348 -3.10 1.74 32.14
N PRO A 349 -3.06 1.12 30.95
CA PRO A 349 -2.03 0.15 30.62
C PRO A 349 -0.69 0.86 30.42
N ASN A 350 0.38 0.36 31.01
CA ASN A 350 1.70 0.96 30.82
C ASN A 350 2.26 0.75 29.40
N VAL A 351 1.71 -0.22 28.67
CA VAL A 351 2.03 -0.53 27.27
C VAL A 351 0.75 -0.62 26.45
N LEU A 352 0.63 0.16 25.39
CA LEU A 352 -0.45 0.04 24.41
C LEU A 352 0.05 -0.70 23.19
N VAL A 353 -0.62 -1.79 22.83
CA VAL A 353 -0.35 -2.57 21.62
C VAL A 353 -1.54 -2.37 20.68
N MET A 354 -1.31 -1.88 19.47
CA MET A 354 -2.37 -1.55 18.52
C MET A 354 -2.07 -2.14 17.15
N ASP A 355 -3.06 -2.85 16.58
CA ASP A 355 -2.98 -3.43 15.25
C ASP A 355 -3.95 -2.74 14.28
N GLU A 356 -3.40 -1.97 13.34
CA GLU A 356 -4.13 -1.16 12.34
C GLU A 356 -5.25 -0.27 12.92
N PRO A 357 -4.95 0.61 13.90
CA PRO A 357 -5.98 1.44 14.54
C PRO A 357 -6.55 2.52 13.62
N THR A 358 -5.87 2.84 12.51
CA THR A 358 -6.27 3.84 11.52
C THR A 358 -7.31 3.33 10.52
N ASN A 359 -7.52 2.01 10.44
CA ASN A 359 -8.45 1.45 9.46
C ASN A 359 -9.88 1.90 9.72
N ASN A 360 -10.56 2.31 8.65
CA ASN A 360 -11.94 2.81 8.68
C ASN A 360 -12.14 4.07 9.54
N LEU A 361 -11.07 4.81 9.85
CA LEU A 361 -11.15 6.12 10.48
C LEU A 361 -11.08 7.22 9.42
N ASP A 362 -11.88 8.25 9.60
CA ASP A 362 -11.79 9.48 8.84
C ASP A 362 -10.56 10.31 9.26
N ILE A 363 -10.15 11.22 8.38
CA ILE A 363 -8.97 12.09 8.55
C ILE A 363 -8.97 12.78 9.92
N TRP A 364 -10.11 13.26 10.41
CA TRP A 364 -10.21 13.92 11.71
C TRP A 364 -10.04 12.97 12.88
N SER A 365 -10.63 11.78 12.81
CA SER A 365 -10.44 10.76 13.84
C SER A 365 -8.98 10.33 13.92
N ILE A 366 -8.28 10.22 12.80
CA ILE A 366 -6.83 9.91 12.77
C ILE A 366 -6.06 11.05 13.44
N GLU A 367 -6.34 12.31 13.11
CA GLU A 367 -5.70 13.50 13.72
C GLU A 367 -5.93 13.55 15.24
N SER A 368 -7.16 13.35 15.69
CA SER A 368 -7.49 13.30 17.12
C SER A 368 -6.80 12.15 17.83
N LEU A 369 -6.69 10.99 17.16
CA LEU A 369 -5.98 9.83 17.67
C LEU A 369 -4.48 10.11 17.82
N GLU A 370 -3.87 10.75 16.84
CA GLU A 370 -2.46 11.17 16.92
C GLU A 370 -2.21 12.07 18.12
N GLU A 371 -3.06 13.07 18.36
CA GLU A 371 -2.93 13.95 19.52
C GLU A 371 -3.01 13.18 20.85
N VAL A 372 -3.96 12.24 20.95
CA VAL A 372 -4.15 11.38 22.12
C VAL A 372 -2.92 10.51 22.37
N LEU A 373 -2.38 9.86 21.32
CA LEU A 373 -1.21 8.98 21.43
C LEU A 373 0.09 9.76 21.64
N LYS A 374 0.19 11.00 21.13
CA LYS A 374 1.32 11.91 21.41
C LYS A 374 1.38 12.28 22.89
N GLU A 375 0.24 12.59 23.51
CA GLU A 375 0.14 12.93 24.94
C GLU A 375 0.28 11.73 25.90
N TYR A 376 0.15 10.50 25.41
CA TYR A 376 0.26 9.31 26.23
C TYR A 376 1.71 9.08 26.68
N GLU A 377 1.95 9.01 28.00
CA GLU A 377 3.30 8.81 28.57
C GLU A 377 3.68 7.33 28.73
N GLY A 378 2.83 6.39 28.30
CA GLY A 378 3.15 4.97 28.27
C GLY A 378 4.04 4.57 27.09
N CYS A 379 4.40 3.29 27.05
CA CYS A 379 5.01 2.70 25.86
C CYS A 379 3.91 2.37 24.84
N ILE A 380 4.21 2.54 23.55
CA ILE A 380 3.29 2.23 22.45
C ILE A 380 4.01 1.28 21.49
N ILE A 381 3.32 0.20 21.09
CA ILE A 381 3.72 -0.69 20.00
C ILE A 381 2.59 -0.64 18.97
N LEU A 382 2.88 -0.08 17.81
CA LEU A 382 1.90 0.25 16.79
C LEU A 382 2.23 -0.47 15.48
N VAL A 383 1.22 -1.11 14.89
CA VAL A 383 1.20 -1.53 13.48
C VAL A 383 0.18 -0.65 12.77
N SER A 384 0.61 0.04 11.72
CA SER A 384 -0.27 0.82 10.85
C SER A 384 0.35 0.96 9.47
N HIS A 385 -0.50 0.97 8.45
CA HIS A 385 -0.12 1.28 7.08
C HIS A 385 -0.08 2.78 6.75
N ASP A 386 -0.63 3.63 7.62
CA ASP A 386 -0.60 5.08 7.45
C ASP A 386 0.78 5.64 7.84
N ARG A 387 1.50 6.11 6.82
CA ARG A 387 2.82 6.71 6.95
C ARG A 387 2.83 7.92 7.87
N GLU A 388 1.91 8.86 7.65
CA GLU A 388 1.91 10.13 8.36
C GLU A 388 1.57 9.88 9.83
N PHE A 389 0.63 8.98 10.09
CA PHE A 389 0.27 8.54 11.43
C PHE A 389 1.47 7.92 12.18
N VAL A 390 2.15 6.95 11.56
CA VAL A 390 3.29 6.25 12.17
C VAL A 390 4.46 7.21 12.42
N GLN A 391 4.76 8.12 11.48
CA GLN A 391 5.80 9.14 11.64
C GLN A 391 5.49 10.16 12.72
N ASN A 392 4.21 10.52 12.87
CA ASN A 392 3.78 11.51 13.84
C ASN A 392 3.75 10.94 15.26
N VAL A 393 3.47 9.65 15.44
CA VAL A 393 3.30 9.03 16.76
C VAL A 393 4.56 8.32 17.25
N CYS A 394 5.32 7.66 16.36
CA CYS A 394 6.42 6.79 16.76
C CYS A 394 7.79 7.47 16.67
N ASP A 395 8.66 7.16 17.63
CA ASP A 395 10.05 7.65 17.70
C ASP A 395 11.06 6.56 17.29
N HIS A 396 10.66 5.29 17.36
CA HIS A 396 11.47 4.13 17.04
C HIS A 396 10.76 3.24 16.03
N PHE A 397 11.50 2.63 15.11
CA PHE A 397 10.93 1.77 14.07
C PHE A 397 11.60 0.40 14.08
N LEU A 398 10.79 -0.65 14.07
CA LEU A 398 11.24 -2.04 13.91
C LEU A 398 10.70 -2.55 12.57
N MET A 399 11.56 -3.06 11.70
CA MET A 399 11.13 -3.74 10.48
C MET A 399 11.26 -5.26 10.60
N ILE A 400 10.34 -5.99 9.96
CA ILE A 400 10.48 -7.42 9.71
C ILE A 400 11.14 -7.60 8.35
N ASP A 401 12.41 -8.01 8.34
CA ASP A 401 13.19 -8.23 7.12
C ASP A 401 13.91 -9.59 7.19
N GLY A 402 13.70 -10.43 6.18
CA GLY A 402 14.30 -11.76 6.10
C GLY A 402 14.00 -12.65 7.31
N LYS A 403 12.78 -12.55 7.87
CA LYS A 403 12.31 -13.28 9.08
C LYS A 403 13.01 -12.86 10.38
N LYS A 404 13.69 -11.72 10.39
CA LYS A 404 14.33 -11.12 11.58
C LYS A 404 13.76 -9.74 11.85
N LEU A 405 13.85 -9.33 13.11
CA LEU A 405 13.55 -7.96 13.52
C LEU A 405 14.82 -7.11 13.39
N LYS A 406 14.72 -5.97 12.73
CA LYS A 406 15.80 -4.99 12.58
C LYS A 406 15.30 -3.60 12.96
N ALA A 407 16.09 -2.86 13.73
CA ALA A 407 15.80 -1.48 14.03
C ALA A 407 16.12 -0.57 12.84
N VAL A 408 15.31 0.46 12.65
CA VAL A 408 15.41 1.44 11.56
C VAL A 408 15.30 2.84 12.15
N SER A 409 16.02 3.80 11.58
CA SER A 409 16.02 5.18 12.08
C SER A 409 14.81 5.99 11.61
N SER A 410 14.26 5.69 10.43
CA SER A 410 13.05 6.35 9.93
C SER A 410 12.27 5.47 8.94
N VAL A 411 11.03 5.85 8.67
CA VAL A 411 10.18 5.21 7.65
C VAL A 411 10.76 5.40 6.24
N GLU A 412 11.42 6.53 5.94
CA GLU A 412 12.11 6.74 4.66
C GLU A 412 13.30 5.78 4.48
N GLU A 413 14.04 5.48 5.55
CA GLU A 413 15.13 4.52 5.47
C GLU A 413 14.61 3.11 5.15
N TYR A 414 13.46 2.72 5.71
CA TYR A 414 12.76 1.48 5.37
C TYR A 414 12.41 1.42 3.87
N LEU A 415 11.72 2.44 3.35
CA LEU A 415 11.33 2.49 1.94
C LEU A 415 12.54 2.46 0.99
N ARG A 416 13.60 3.22 1.29
CA ARG A 416 14.82 3.25 0.46
C ARG A 416 15.56 1.92 0.47
N ARG A 417 15.58 1.19 1.58
CA ARG A 417 16.23 -0.14 1.65
C ARG A 417 15.49 -1.16 0.81
N ASN A 418 14.16 -1.14 0.84
CA ASN A 418 13.37 -2.10 0.07
C ASN A 418 13.40 -1.78 -1.43
N GLN A 419 13.39 -0.51 -1.83
CA GLN A 419 13.64 -0.13 -3.23
C GLN A 419 15.01 -0.63 -3.74
N ARG A 420 16.08 -0.49 -2.93
CA ARG A 420 17.40 -1.03 -3.29
C ARG A 420 17.43 -2.55 -3.36
N ASN A 421 16.69 -3.23 -2.49
CA ASN A 421 16.56 -4.69 -2.54
C ASN A 421 15.86 -5.11 -3.83
N ILE A 422 14.73 -4.50 -4.20
CA ILE A 422 14.00 -4.75 -5.46
C ILE A 422 14.89 -4.51 -6.69
N ASP A 423 15.64 -3.40 -6.70
CA ASP A 423 16.59 -3.08 -7.79
C ASP A 423 17.78 -4.06 -7.84
N SER A 424 18.18 -4.64 -6.71
CA SER A 424 19.31 -5.57 -6.62
C SER A 424 18.93 -7.03 -6.91
N THR A 425 17.79 -7.52 -6.39
CA THR A 425 17.26 -8.86 -6.68
C THR A 425 16.74 -8.93 -8.12
N GLY A 426 16.12 -7.85 -8.62
CA GLY A 426 15.75 -7.73 -10.02
C GLY A 426 16.96 -7.68 -10.97
N ASN A 427 18.06 -6.99 -10.60
CA ASN A 427 19.26 -6.95 -11.43
C ASN A 427 20.13 -8.20 -11.36
N GLU A 428 20.24 -8.90 -10.23
CA GLU A 428 21.08 -10.10 -10.15
C GLU A 428 20.46 -11.26 -10.93
N TYR A 429 19.16 -11.51 -10.73
CA TYR A 429 18.45 -12.52 -11.54
C TYR A 429 18.43 -12.12 -13.01
N ALA A 430 18.04 -10.88 -13.38
CA ALA A 430 18.05 -10.47 -14.79
C ALA A 430 19.45 -10.46 -15.43
N LYS A 431 20.53 -10.19 -14.68
CA LYS A 431 21.91 -10.30 -15.20
C LYS A 431 22.35 -11.75 -15.38
N LEU A 432 21.99 -12.65 -14.47
CA LEU A 432 22.28 -14.08 -14.59
C LEU A 432 21.55 -14.66 -15.82
N THR A 433 20.25 -14.41 -15.96
CA THR A 433 19.47 -14.88 -17.12
C THR A 433 19.91 -14.24 -18.43
N PHE A 434 20.28 -12.96 -18.43
CA PHE A 434 20.79 -12.27 -19.64
C PHE A 434 22.18 -12.75 -20.07
N GLN A 435 23.10 -13.01 -19.12
CA GLN A 435 24.43 -13.54 -19.44
C GLN A 435 24.36 -14.98 -19.98
N GLU A 436 23.47 -15.82 -19.42
CA GLU A 436 23.25 -17.18 -19.89
C GLU A 436 22.58 -17.21 -21.26
N ARG A 437 21.50 -16.43 -21.48
CA ARG A 437 20.88 -16.29 -22.81
C ARG A 437 21.86 -15.73 -23.85
N ARG A 438 22.70 -14.76 -23.48
CA ARG A 438 23.74 -14.22 -24.38
C ARG A 438 24.83 -15.23 -24.70
N ARG A 439 25.22 -16.08 -23.74
CA ARG A 439 26.17 -17.19 -23.99
C ARG A 439 25.59 -18.23 -24.94
N LEU A 440 24.36 -18.66 -24.71
CA LEU A 440 23.66 -19.63 -25.56
C LEU A 440 23.44 -19.09 -26.98
N SER A 441 23.02 -17.83 -27.10
CA SER A 441 22.86 -17.14 -28.40
C SER A 441 24.18 -17.00 -29.17
N ASN A 442 25.27 -16.62 -28.50
CA ASN A 442 26.61 -16.56 -29.12
C ASN A 442 27.11 -17.94 -29.56
N LYS A 443 26.82 -18.99 -28.78
CA LYS A 443 27.21 -20.37 -29.11
C LYS A 443 26.42 -20.89 -30.32
N LYS A 444 25.11 -20.63 -30.38
CA LYS A 444 24.26 -20.90 -31.56
C LYS A 444 24.79 -20.22 -32.82
N LYS A 445 25.19 -18.95 -32.72
CA LYS A 445 25.80 -18.20 -33.83
C LYS A 445 27.12 -18.84 -34.31
N SER A 446 27.98 -19.28 -33.38
CA SER A 446 29.25 -19.95 -33.71
C SER A 446 29.05 -21.29 -34.43
N VAL A 447 28.02 -22.05 -34.04
CA VAL A 447 27.67 -23.34 -34.68
C VAL A 447 27.17 -23.11 -36.11
N LEU A 448 26.28 -22.12 -36.32
CA LEU A 448 25.80 -21.73 -37.65
C LEU A 448 26.94 -21.28 -38.58
N GLU A 449 27.88 -20.47 -38.08
CA GLU A 449 29.05 -20.04 -38.86
C GLU A 449 29.94 -21.23 -39.25
N ARG A 450 30.07 -22.24 -38.37
CA ARG A 450 30.85 -23.45 -38.65
C ARG A 450 30.17 -24.36 -39.68
N LEU A 451 28.86 -24.56 -39.57
CA LEU A 451 28.06 -25.30 -40.56
C LEU A 451 28.18 -24.69 -41.95
N GLN A 452 28.14 -23.36 -42.04
CA GLN A 452 28.28 -22.65 -43.30
C GLN A 452 29.69 -22.79 -43.92
N GLN A 453 30.74 -22.83 -43.10
CA GLN A 453 32.10 -23.11 -43.57
C GLN A 453 32.24 -24.54 -44.12
N LEU A 454 31.68 -25.52 -43.42
CA LEU A 454 31.70 -26.93 -43.83
C LEU A 454 30.94 -27.14 -45.14
N GLU A 455 29.82 -26.45 -45.35
CA GLU A 455 29.08 -26.48 -46.61
C GLU A 455 29.89 -25.93 -47.79
N VAL A 456 30.67 -24.87 -47.58
CA VAL A 456 31.57 -24.33 -48.61
C VAL A 456 32.70 -25.32 -48.91
N GLU A 457 33.30 -25.93 -47.88
CA GLU A 457 34.37 -26.93 -48.03
C GLU A 457 33.89 -28.18 -48.78
N GLU A 458 32.69 -28.68 -48.45
CA GLU A 458 32.03 -29.81 -49.11
C GLU A 458 31.82 -29.53 -50.61
N ASN A 459 31.31 -28.35 -50.95
CA ASN A 459 31.07 -27.95 -52.34
C ASN A 459 32.38 -27.84 -53.14
N GLU A 460 33.47 -27.36 -52.54
CA GLU A 460 34.77 -27.31 -53.20
C GLU A 460 35.36 -28.71 -53.42
N LEU A 461 35.27 -29.58 -52.41
CA LEU A 461 35.77 -30.96 -52.50
C LEU A 461 34.97 -31.79 -53.50
N SER A 462 33.65 -31.61 -53.56
CA SER A 462 32.79 -32.25 -54.56
C SER A 462 33.16 -31.85 -55.98
N ARG A 463 33.42 -30.55 -56.22
CA ARG A 463 33.93 -30.09 -57.53
C ARG A 463 35.30 -30.69 -57.86
N LYS A 464 36.21 -30.76 -56.89
CA LYS A 464 37.54 -31.37 -57.08
C LYS A 464 37.42 -32.86 -57.41
N LEU A 465 36.53 -33.59 -56.72
CA LEU A 465 36.22 -34.99 -56.99
C LEU A 465 35.73 -35.20 -58.42
N GLU A 466 34.75 -34.41 -58.86
CA GLU A 466 34.22 -34.47 -60.23
C GLU A 466 35.32 -34.22 -61.27
N THR A 467 36.17 -33.22 -61.06
CA THR A 467 37.30 -32.96 -61.97
C THR A 467 38.35 -34.08 -61.97
N ALA A 468 38.58 -34.74 -60.84
CA ALA A 468 39.52 -35.85 -60.73
C ALA A 468 38.98 -37.10 -61.45
N GLN A 469 37.69 -37.38 -61.29
CA GLN A 469 36.99 -38.47 -61.98
C GLN A 469 36.96 -38.27 -63.51
N LEU A 470 36.71 -37.04 -63.98
CA LEU A 470 36.78 -36.71 -65.41
C LEU A 470 38.20 -36.91 -65.97
N LYS A 471 39.24 -36.58 -65.19
CA LYS A 471 40.64 -36.81 -65.59
C LYS A 471 40.99 -38.30 -65.68
N MET A 472 40.41 -39.16 -64.83
CA MET A 472 40.61 -40.61 -64.96
C MET A 472 40.13 -41.15 -66.31
N GLY A 473 39.02 -40.61 -66.84
CA GLY A 473 38.51 -40.96 -68.16
C GLY A 473 39.46 -40.59 -69.32
N LEU A 474 40.34 -39.61 -69.12
CA LEU A 474 41.32 -39.15 -70.12
C LEU A 474 42.64 -39.92 -70.11
N PHE A 475 42.98 -40.63 -69.02
CA PHE A 475 44.25 -41.32 -68.83
C PHE A 475 44.11 -42.86 -68.81
N SER A 476 43.17 -43.42 -69.58
CA SER A 476 42.80 -44.85 -69.56
C SER A 476 43.94 -45.84 -69.86
N THR A 477 45.08 -45.39 -70.40
CA THR A 477 46.23 -46.22 -70.79
C THR A 477 47.51 -45.97 -69.97
N ASP A 478 47.50 -45.05 -69.00
CA ASP A 478 48.69 -44.68 -68.19
C ASP A 478 48.48 -45.09 -66.71
N TYR A 479 49.06 -46.23 -66.34
CA TYR A 479 48.81 -46.90 -65.06
C TYR A 479 49.31 -46.10 -63.84
N GLU A 480 50.47 -45.43 -63.94
CA GLU A 480 51.03 -44.64 -62.83
C GLU A 480 50.14 -43.42 -62.51
N LYS A 481 49.71 -42.68 -63.53
CA LYS A 481 48.82 -41.52 -63.34
C LYS A 481 47.43 -41.89 -62.83
N LEU A 482 46.94 -43.07 -63.22
CA LEU A 482 45.67 -43.60 -62.70
C LEU A 482 45.78 -43.91 -61.20
N GLN A 483 46.88 -44.49 -60.75
CA GLN A 483 47.11 -44.81 -59.35
C GLN A 483 47.23 -43.55 -58.48
N ASP A 484 47.91 -42.51 -58.97
CA ASP A 484 47.96 -41.20 -58.29
C ASP A 484 46.59 -40.51 -58.21
N LEU A 485 45.76 -40.61 -59.26
CA LEU A 485 44.40 -40.08 -59.25
C LEU A 485 43.49 -40.85 -58.30
N TYR A 486 43.60 -42.17 -58.23
CA TYR A 486 42.86 -43.01 -57.28
C TYR A 486 43.16 -42.63 -55.83
N THR A 487 44.44 -42.51 -55.46
CA THR A 487 44.81 -42.09 -54.10
C THR A 487 44.37 -40.66 -53.76
N GLY A 488 44.33 -39.77 -54.76
CA GLY A 488 43.78 -38.42 -54.62
C GLY A 488 42.27 -38.42 -54.37
N ILE A 489 41.52 -39.30 -55.05
CA ILE A 489 40.08 -39.47 -54.88
C ILE A 489 39.75 -40.04 -53.51
N GLU A 490 40.43 -41.11 -53.08
CA GLU A 490 40.22 -41.72 -51.76
C GLU A 490 40.41 -40.70 -50.62
N ARG A 491 41.38 -39.78 -50.74
CA ARG A 491 41.60 -38.70 -49.77
C ARG A 491 40.46 -37.68 -49.75
N ILE A 492 39.94 -37.32 -50.92
CA ILE A 492 38.82 -36.37 -51.03
C ILE A 492 37.54 -37.01 -50.47
N GLU A 493 37.27 -38.27 -50.79
CA GLU A 493 36.12 -39.03 -50.27
C GLU A 493 36.19 -39.21 -48.75
N SER A 494 37.38 -39.53 -48.22
CA SER A 494 37.59 -39.63 -46.76
C SER A 494 37.29 -38.29 -46.06
N ARG A 495 37.76 -37.17 -46.63
CA ARG A 495 37.49 -35.83 -46.08
C ARG A 495 36.02 -35.43 -46.18
N LEU A 496 35.33 -35.78 -47.25
CA LEU A 496 33.89 -35.57 -47.40
C LEU A 496 33.11 -36.35 -46.33
N LEU A 497 33.52 -37.58 -46.03
CA LEU A 497 32.90 -38.39 -44.96
C LEU A 497 33.08 -37.75 -43.57
N GLU A 498 34.27 -37.22 -43.28
CA GLU A 498 34.53 -36.47 -42.04
C GLU A 498 33.66 -35.22 -41.92
N ILE A 499 33.50 -34.46 -43.02
CA ILE A 499 32.67 -33.26 -43.05
C ILE A 499 31.21 -33.61 -42.77
N LEU A 500 30.69 -34.69 -43.35
CA LEU A 500 29.31 -35.15 -43.11
C LEU A 500 29.09 -35.51 -41.63
N GLN A 501 30.03 -36.21 -41.01
CA GLN A 501 29.96 -36.54 -39.58
C GLN A 501 30.04 -35.28 -38.69
N GLU A 502 30.89 -34.32 -39.03
CA GLU A 502 31.01 -33.05 -38.30
C GLU A 502 29.73 -32.22 -38.40
N ARG A 503 29.08 -32.20 -39.58
CA ARG A 503 27.80 -31.52 -39.79
C ARG A 503 26.67 -32.16 -38.97
N GLU A 504 26.55 -33.49 -38.98
CA GLU A 504 25.52 -34.21 -38.21
C GLU A 504 25.62 -33.91 -36.70
N MET A 505 26.84 -33.88 -36.14
CA MET A 505 27.02 -33.53 -34.73
C MET A 505 26.69 -32.06 -34.42
N LEU A 506 26.96 -31.14 -35.35
CA LEU A 506 26.66 -29.72 -35.17
C LEU A 506 25.17 -29.41 -35.33
N ASP A 507 24.46 -30.14 -36.19
CA ASP A 507 23.00 -30.05 -36.32
C ASP A 507 22.31 -30.57 -35.05
N ASP A 508 22.76 -31.71 -34.49
CA ASP A 508 22.31 -32.20 -33.17
C ASP A 508 22.58 -31.20 -32.03
N GLU A 509 23.72 -30.51 -32.05
CA GLU A 509 24.03 -29.46 -31.08
C GLU A 509 23.13 -28.23 -31.27
N LEU A 510 22.79 -27.88 -32.51
CA LEU A 510 21.92 -26.76 -32.85
C LEU A 510 20.47 -26.98 -32.38
N ASP A 511 19.96 -28.21 -32.51
CA ASP A 511 18.63 -28.59 -32.06
C ASP A 511 18.53 -28.52 -30.53
N ARG A 512 19.49 -29.09 -29.80
CA ARG A 512 19.57 -28.97 -28.33
C ARG A 512 19.70 -27.52 -27.86
N LEU A 513 20.48 -26.70 -28.57
CA LEU A 513 20.61 -25.28 -28.27
C LEU A 513 19.31 -24.50 -28.51
N SER A 514 18.49 -24.95 -29.46
CA SER A 514 17.20 -24.30 -29.78
C SER A 514 16.12 -24.71 -28.78
N GLU A 515 16.03 -25.99 -28.42
CA GLU A 515 15.14 -26.48 -27.35
C GLU A 515 15.43 -25.77 -26.01
N THR A 516 16.71 -25.66 -25.63
CA THR A 516 17.08 -24.97 -24.38
C THR A 516 16.83 -23.46 -24.42
N LEU A 517 16.88 -22.82 -25.60
CA LEU A 517 16.51 -21.41 -25.75
C LEU A 517 14.99 -21.21 -25.68
N ASP A 518 14.20 -22.17 -26.16
CA ASP A 518 12.74 -22.12 -26.13
C ASP A 518 12.19 -22.45 -24.73
N GLU A 519 12.81 -23.39 -24.00
CA GLU A 519 12.47 -23.70 -22.60
C GLU A 519 12.86 -22.59 -21.61
N THR A 520 13.89 -21.80 -21.95
CA THR A 520 14.33 -20.67 -21.13
C THR A 520 13.67 -19.35 -21.50
N SER A 521 12.86 -19.32 -22.57
CA SER A 521 12.16 -18.12 -23.09
C SER A 521 10.94 -17.76 -22.28
#